data_AF-A0A3D1SCV2-F1
#
_entry.id   AF-A0A3D1SCV2-F1
#
_cell.length_a   1.000
_cell.length_b   1.000
_cell.length_c   1.000
_cell.angle_alpha   90.00
_cell.angle_beta   90.00
_cell.angle_gamma   90.00
#
_symmetry.space_group_name_H-M   'P 1'
#
loop_
_entity.id
_entity.type
_entity.pdbx_description
1 polymer ?
#
loop_
_entity_poly.entity_id
_entity_poly.type
_entity_poly.pdbx_seq_one_letter_code
_entity_poly.pdbx_strand_id
1 'polypeptide(L)'
;MTHYFFTVMPLFVVFFWLILFLLDFRRNDTAKRFLTLFLGVALVNYLAHWFYFNHNYPVYRLLDSVWVFTSLAVYPLYYYY
;
A
#
# COMPACT_ATOMS: atom_id res chain seq x y z
N MET A 1 -7.03 -17.21 14.41
CA MET A 1 -5.87 -16.30 14.63
C MET A 1 -4.89 -16.29 13.47
N THR A 2 -4.57 -17.44 12.86
CA THR A 2 -3.70 -17.53 11.66
C THR A 2 -4.13 -16.65 10.49
N HIS A 3 -5.43 -16.50 10.24
CA HIS A 3 -5.95 -15.62 9.17
C HIS A 3 -5.50 -14.15 9.29
N TYR A 4 -5.51 -13.58 10.51
CA TYR A 4 -5.07 -12.21 10.73
C TYR A 4 -3.61 -11.99 10.32
N PHE A 5 -2.76 -12.97 10.64
CA PHE A 5 -1.34 -12.95 10.27
C PHE A 5 -1.15 -12.85 8.75
N PHE A 6 -1.88 -13.64 7.96
CA PHE A 6 -1.80 -13.59 6.50
C PHE A 6 -2.36 -12.29 5.93
N THR A 7 -3.44 -11.76 6.50
CA THR A 7 -4.04 -10.50 5.99
C THR A 7 -3.22 -9.25 6.31
N VAL A 8 -2.46 -9.24 7.41
CA VAL A 8 -1.64 -8.09 7.81
C VAL A 8 -0.24 -8.11 7.18
N MET A 9 0.25 -9.28 6.78
CA MET A 9 1.60 -9.44 6.23
C MET A 9 1.90 -8.51 5.03
N PRO A 10 1.02 -8.36 4.01
CA PRO A 10 1.29 -7.43 2.91
C PRO A 10 1.40 -5.98 3.39
N LEU A 11 0.53 -5.58 4.31
CA LEU A 11 0.52 -4.24 4.88
C LEU A 11 1.80 -3.96 5.67
N PHE A 12 2.26 -4.93 6.48
CA PHE A 12 3.51 -4.83 7.23
C PHE A 12 4.72 -4.69 6.31
N VAL A 13 4.84 -5.54 5.28
CA VAL A 13 5.98 -5.52 4.36
C VAL A 13 6.07 -4.19 3.64
N VAL A 14 4.94 -3.70 3.09
CA VAL A 14 4.92 -2.42 2.37
C VAL A 14 5.20 -1.24 3.31
N PHE A 15 4.63 -1.24 4.52
CA PHE A 15 4.87 -0.18 5.50
C PHE A 15 6.34 -0.13 5.94
N PHE A 16 6.95 -1.29 6.19
CA PHE A 16 8.36 -1.40 6.57
C PHE A 16 9.27 -0.79 5.50
N TRP A 17 9.10 -1.19 4.24
CA TRP A 17 9.90 -0.65 3.14
C TRP A 17 9.64 0.84 2.89
N LEU A 18 8.39 1.29 3.01
CA LEU A 18 8.04 2.69 2.87
C LEU A 18 8.80 3.55 3.90
N ILE A 19 8.86 3.13 5.16
CA ILE A 19 9.61 3.86 6.20
C ILE A 19 11.09 3.95 5.86
N LEU A 20 11.72 2.83 5.46
CA LEU A 20 13.14 2.83 5.11
C LEU A 20 13.44 3.82 3.97
N PHE A 21 12.62 3.84 2.92
CA PHE A 21 12.82 4.77 1.82
C PHE A 21 12.51 6.23 2.18
N LEU A 22 11.57 6.48 3.10
CA LEU A 22 11.30 7.81 3.61
C LEU A 22 12.45 8.35 4.47
N LEU A 23 13.10 7.50 5.28
CA LEU A 23 14.27 7.89 6.06
C LEU A 23 15.47 8.25 5.16
N ASP A 24 15.66 7.54 4.05
CA ASP A 24 16.72 7.80 3.08
C ASP A 24 16.30 8.76 1.94
N PHE A 25 15.16 9.44 2.05
CA PHE A 25 14.55 10.20 0.94
C PHE A 25 15.48 11.26 0.33
N ARG A 26 16.33 11.91 1.14
CA ARG A 26 17.28 12.93 0.66
C ARG A 26 18.43 12.36 -0.17
N ARG A 27 18.76 11.08 0.02
CA ARG A 27 19.84 10.37 -0.68
C ARG A 27 19.30 9.49 -1.82
N ASN A 28 17.99 9.39 -1.95
CA ASN A 28 17.33 8.58 -2.96
C ASN A 28 17.37 9.23 -4.34
N ASP A 29 17.80 8.42 -5.31
CA ASP A 29 17.69 8.70 -6.74
C ASP A 29 16.23 8.81 -7.18
N THR A 30 15.99 9.38 -8.36
CA THR A 30 14.65 9.61 -8.90
C THR A 30 13.81 8.32 -8.91
N ALA A 31 14.37 7.20 -9.36
CA ALA A 31 13.69 5.90 -9.37
C ALA A 31 13.24 5.44 -7.97
N LYS A 32 14.09 5.60 -6.95
CA LYS A 32 13.75 5.24 -5.55
C LYS A 32 12.65 6.13 -4.99
N ARG A 33 12.61 7.40 -5.38
CA ARG A 33 11.51 8.32 -5.00
C ARG A 33 10.18 7.88 -5.61
N PHE A 34 10.18 7.48 -6.88
CA PHE A 34 9.00 6.91 -7.52
C PHE A 34 8.57 5.58 -6.88
N LEU A 35 9.52 4.72 -6.52
CA LEU A 35 9.24 3.52 -5.74
C LEU A 35 8.60 3.84 -4.38
N THR A 36 9.04 4.93 -3.73
CA THR A 36 8.47 5.38 -2.45
C THR A 36 7.00 5.81 -2.64
N LEU A 37 6.70 6.54 -3.72
CA LEU A 37 5.32 6.91 -4.09
C LEU A 37 4.48 5.66 -4.39
N PHE A 38 5.02 4.72 -5.16
CA PHE A 38 4.38 3.44 -5.45
C PHE A 38 4.03 2.67 -4.16
N LEU A 39 4.99 2.56 -3.23
CA LEU A 39 4.77 1.91 -1.94
C LEU A 39 3.72 2.64 -1.09
N GLY A 40 3.65 3.97 -1.18
CA GLY A 40 2.59 4.75 -0.53
C GLY A 40 1.20 4.40 -1.06
N VAL A 41 1.04 4.31 -2.38
CA VAL A 41 -0.24 3.90 -3.01
C VAL A 41 -0.57 2.44 -2.68
N ALA A 42 0.42 1.55 -2.73
CA ALA A 42 0.26 0.15 -2.37
C ALA A 42 -0.15 -0.02 -0.89
N LEU A 43 0.39 0.80 0.02
CA LEU A 43 0.03 0.76 1.44
C LEU A 43 -1.47 1.05 1.64
N VAL A 44 -1.99 2.08 0.97
CA VAL A 44 -3.41 2.43 1.02
C VAL A 44 -4.27 1.31 0.44
N ASN A 45 -3.83 0.70 -0.66
CA ASN A 45 -4.53 -0.44 -1.25
C ASN A 45 -4.60 -1.64 -0.28
N TYR A 46 -3.46 -2.01 0.31
CA TYR A 46 -3.39 -3.12 1.26
C TYR A 46 -4.12 -2.83 2.58
N LEU A 47 -4.28 -1.56 2.96
CA LEU A 47 -5.10 -1.17 4.10
C LEU A 47 -6.59 -1.46 3.83
N ALA A 48 -7.09 -1.11 2.65
CA ALA A 48 -8.45 -1.44 2.25
C ALA A 48 -8.66 -2.95 2.15
N HIS A 49 -7.70 -3.68 1.56
CA HIS A 49 -7.67 -5.14 1.54
C HIS A 49 -7.77 -5.72 2.96
N TRP A 50 -6.96 -5.23 3.91
CA TRP A 50 -6.97 -5.71 5.28
C TRP A 50 -8.34 -5.53 5.96
N PHE A 51 -9.00 -4.38 5.78
CA PHE A 51 -10.35 -4.16 6.32
C PHE A 51 -11.40 -5.10 5.70
N TYR A 52 -11.32 -5.35 4.39
CA TYR A 52 -12.22 -6.28 3.70
C TYR A 52 -12.10 -7.71 4.25
N PHE A 53 -10.88 -8.26 4.28
CA PHE A 53 -10.66 -9.64 4.71
C PHE A 53 -10.91 -9.84 6.21
N ASN A 54 -10.76 -8.79 7.03
CA ASN A 54 -11.13 -8.84 8.45
C ASN A 54 -12.59 -8.50 8.72
N HIS A 55 -13.44 -8.56 7.68
CA HIS A 55 -14.90 -8.43 7.76
C HIS A 55 -15.38 -7.08 8.32
N ASN A 56 -14.56 -6.04 8.24
CA ASN A 56 -14.92 -4.68 8.67
C ASN A 56 -15.54 -3.89 7.51
N TYR A 57 -16.70 -4.36 7.08
CA TYR A 57 -17.42 -3.80 5.93
C TYR A 57 -17.89 -2.35 6.08
N PRO A 58 -18.25 -1.83 7.27
CA PRO A 58 -18.61 -0.41 7.43
C PRO A 58 -17.47 0.52 7.03
N VAL A 59 -16.24 0.19 7.43
CA VAL A 59 -15.04 0.95 7.04
C VAL A 59 -14.71 0.71 5.57
N TYR A 60 -14.78 -0.55 5.12
CA TYR A 60 -14.49 -0.88 3.71
C TYR A 60 -15.41 -0.16 2.73
N ARG A 61 -16.69 0.06 3.06
CA ARG A 61 -17.62 0.81 2.20
C ARG A 61 -17.12 2.22 1.87
N LEU A 62 -16.42 2.87 2.80
CA LEU A 62 -15.80 4.18 2.56
C LEU A 62 -14.49 4.05 1.77
N LEU A 63 -13.79 2.94 1.93
CA LEU A 63 -12.53 2.64 1.26
C LEU A 63 -12.72 2.00 -0.12
N ASP A 64 -13.91 1.61 -0.53
CA ASP A 64 -14.17 0.89 -1.79
C ASP A 64 -13.68 1.70 -3.00
N SER A 65 -14.10 2.97 -3.11
CA SER A 65 -13.62 3.89 -4.15
C SER A 65 -12.10 4.10 -4.09
N VAL A 66 -11.53 4.13 -2.88
CA VAL A 66 -10.08 4.29 -2.66
C VAL A 66 -9.34 3.04 -3.11
N TRP A 67 -9.88 1.86 -2.85
CA TRP A 67 -9.34 0.57 -3.27
C TRP A 67 -9.35 0.44 -4.80
N VAL A 68 -10.45 0.82 -5.46
CA VAL A 68 -10.52 0.86 -6.93
C VAL A 68 -9.50 1.84 -7.51
N PHE A 69 -9.45 3.07 -7.00
CA PHE A 69 -8.50 4.08 -7.47
C PHE A 69 -7.05 3.60 -7.34
N THR A 70 -6.68 3.12 -6.15
CA THR A 70 -5.31 2.65 -5.88
C THR A 70 -4.95 1.44 -6.73
N SER A 71 -5.90 0.52 -6.97
CA SER A 71 -5.68 -0.64 -7.85
C SER A 71 -5.39 -0.22 -9.30
N LEU A 72 -6.07 0.82 -9.79
CA LEU A 72 -5.83 1.38 -11.12
C LEU A 72 -4.55 2.22 -11.18
N ALA A 73 -4.22 2.97 -10.12
CA ALA A 73 -3.05 3.83 -10.05
C ALA A 73 -1.72 3.05 -9.96
N VAL A 74 -1.72 1.84 -9.39
CA VAL A 74 -0.54 0.97 -9.31
C VAL A 74 0.03 0.66 -10.70
N TYR A 75 -0.81 0.48 -11.72
CA TYR A 75 -0.37 0.17 -13.08
C TYR A 75 0.51 1.27 -13.70
N PRO A 76 0.06 2.52 -13.89
CA PRO A 76 0.91 3.58 -14.44
C PRO A 76 2.12 3.90 -13.56
N LEU A 77 2.00 3.78 -12.23
CA LEU A 77 3.13 3.98 -11.32
C LEU A 77 4.22 2.92 -11.51
N TYR A 78 3.83 1.67 -11.79
CA TYR A 78 4.77 0.59 -12.07
C TYR A 78 5.53 0.80 -13.38
N TYR A 79 4.88 1.34 -14.43
CA TYR A 79 5.56 1.66 -15.70
C TYR A 79 6.50 2.87 -15.60
N TYR A 80 6.23 3.76 -14.65
CA TYR A 80 7.05 4.94 -14.45
C TYR A 80 8.30 4.64 -13.60
N TYR A 81 8.18 3.72 -12.63
CA TYR A 81 9.29 3.22 -11.83
C TYR A 81 10.33 2.47 -12.70
#